data_AF-A0A1F7RZZ3-F1
#
_entry.id   AF-A0A1F7RZZ3-F1
#
_cell.length_a   1.000
_cell.length_b   1.000
_cell.length_c   1.000
_cell.angle_alpha   90.00
_cell.angle_beta   90.00
_cell.angle_gamma   90.00
#
_symmetry.space_group_name_H-M   'P 1'
#
loop_
_entity.id
_entity.type
_entity.pdbx_description
1 polymer ?
#
loop_
_entity_poly.entity_id
_entity_poly.type
_entity_poly.pdbx_seq_one_letter_code
_entity_poly.pdbx_strand_id
1 'polypeptide(L)'
;MGGNNKEYGTGIVIDTDSNMYITGYTFSPDYPVTFDALDITQSNEEVILSRLSSDFATLVFSTYIGGGIIDIANCIAIDNDRMIYIGGGTTSGDFPLTAGSYSPDGRMFISKITLGPFDTPTPTPTSTPTITPVHCSMKISTSMLILLIITLLMLQFNMVSHRLYRVRLQNCFSDQKVL
;
A
#
# COMPACT_ATOMS: atom_id res chain seq x y z
N MET A 1 8.03 -2.96 -15.78
CA MET A 1 8.71 -4.25 -15.60
C MET A 1 7.94 -5.29 -16.40
N GLY A 2 8.61 -6.22 -17.06
CA GLY A 2 7.97 -7.23 -17.92
C GLY A 2 8.93 -7.73 -18.99
N GLY A 3 8.60 -8.86 -19.60
CA GLY A 3 9.31 -9.43 -20.75
C GLY A 3 8.49 -9.30 -22.03
N ASN A 4 8.67 -10.24 -22.96
CA ASN A 4 8.07 -10.20 -24.29
C ASN A 4 6.66 -10.83 -24.39
N ASN A 5 6.19 -11.50 -23.34
CA ASN A 5 4.84 -12.08 -23.27
C ASN A 5 3.97 -11.32 -22.25
N LYS A 6 3.01 -12.02 -21.62
CA LYS A 6 2.06 -11.41 -20.69
C LYS A 6 2.54 -11.56 -19.25
N GLU A 7 2.33 -10.51 -18.47
CA GLU A 7 2.45 -10.53 -17.01
C GLU A 7 1.12 -10.17 -16.36
N TYR A 8 0.81 -10.84 -15.26
CA TYR A 8 -0.36 -10.54 -14.45
C TYR A 8 0.10 -10.23 -13.03
N GLY A 9 0.00 -8.96 -12.63
CA GLY A 9 0.22 -8.55 -11.25
C GLY A 9 -1.00 -8.87 -10.39
N THR A 10 -0.79 -9.56 -9.27
CA THR A 10 -1.88 -10.01 -8.38
C THR A 10 -1.79 -9.43 -6.98
N GLY A 11 -0.64 -8.89 -6.59
CA GLY A 11 -0.52 -8.22 -5.31
C GLY A 11 0.69 -7.31 -5.19
N ILE A 12 0.57 -6.36 -4.28
CA ILE A 12 1.58 -5.37 -3.96
C ILE A 12 1.56 -5.09 -2.46
N VAL A 13 2.73 -4.99 -1.85
CA VAL A 13 2.92 -4.56 -0.45
C VAL A 13 4.12 -3.63 -0.34
N ILE A 14 4.14 -2.81 0.71
CA ILE A 14 5.23 -1.89 1.02
C ILE A 14 5.67 -2.17 2.46
N ASP A 15 6.97 -2.28 2.69
CA ASP A 15 7.52 -2.48 4.04
C ASP A 15 7.73 -1.15 4.79
N THR A 16 8.19 -1.25 6.04
CA THR A 16 8.47 -0.07 6.89
C THR A 16 9.62 0.80 6.38
N ASP A 17 10.48 0.27 5.52
CA ASP A 17 11.60 0.97 4.89
C ASP A 17 11.20 1.58 3.53
N SER A 18 9.91 1.51 3.19
CA SER A 18 9.31 1.96 1.93
C SER A 18 9.76 1.19 0.69
N ASN A 19 10.34 -0.01 0.84
CA ASN A 19 10.56 -0.89 -0.30
C ASN A 19 9.22 -1.45 -0.78
N MET A 20 9.05 -1.56 -2.09
CA MET A 20 7.84 -2.08 -2.71
C MET A 20 8.07 -3.49 -3.23
N TYR A 21 7.17 -4.39 -2.89
CA TYR A 21 7.18 -5.78 -3.34
C TYR A 21 5.95 -6.03 -4.20
N ILE A 22 6.16 -6.66 -5.34
CA ILE A 22 5.12 -6.98 -6.30
C ILE A 22 5.18 -8.49 -6.53
N THR A 23 4.01 -9.12 -6.52
CA THR A 23 3.85 -10.50 -6.97
C THR A 23 2.82 -10.61 -8.08
N GLY A 24 2.86 -11.74 -8.75
CA GLY A 24 2.08 -12.03 -9.93
C GLY A 24 2.56 -13.32 -10.55
N TYR A 25 2.22 -13.52 -11.80
CA TYR A 25 2.79 -14.58 -12.62
C TYR A 25 3.06 -14.06 -14.03
N THR A 26 4.03 -14.67 -14.67
CA THR A 26 4.53 -14.26 -15.98
C THR A 26 4.49 -15.43 -16.96
N PHE A 27 4.25 -15.11 -18.24
CA PHE A 27 4.42 -15.99 -19.39
C PHE A 27 5.74 -15.72 -20.12
N SER A 28 6.53 -14.77 -19.61
CA SER A 28 7.73 -14.24 -20.27
C SER A 28 8.99 -14.92 -19.72
N PRO A 29 9.74 -15.67 -20.56
CA PRO A 29 11.00 -16.28 -20.13
C PRO A 29 12.11 -15.27 -19.91
N ASP A 30 11.89 -14.05 -20.40
CA ASP A 30 12.76 -12.88 -20.29
C ASP A 30 12.22 -11.85 -19.28
N TYR A 31 11.38 -12.26 -18.34
CA TYR A 31 11.00 -11.37 -17.24
C TYR A 31 12.28 -10.93 -16.48
N PRO A 32 12.41 -9.64 -16.11
CA PRO A 32 13.60 -9.16 -15.43
C PRO A 32 13.85 -9.89 -14.11
N VAL A 33 14.97 -10.60 -14.01
CA VAL A 33 15.47 -11.25 -12.78
C VAL A 33 16.79 -10.62 -12.36
N THR A 34 17.08 -10.62 -11.06
CA THR A 34 18.36 -10.14 -10.53
C THR A 34 19.35 -11.28 -10.40
N PHE A 35 20.64 -10.96 -10.29
CA PHE A 35 21.70 -11.97 -10.21
C PHE A 35 21.61 -12.85 -8.94
N ASP A 36 21.02 -12.29 -7.88
CA ASP A 36 20.82 -12.93 -6.58
C ASP A 36 19.44 -13.61 -6.43
N ALA A 37 18.72 -13.81 -7.53
CA ALA A 37 17.42 -14.47 -7.55
C ALA A 37 17.49 -15.91 -7.00
N LEU A 38 16.35 -16.40 -6.49
CA LEU A 38 16.20 -17.81 -6.08
C LEU A 38 16.18 -18.72 -7.31
N ASP A 39 15.52 -18.25 -8.37
CA ASP A 39 15.54 -18.85 -9.70
C ASP A 39 15.62 -17.74 -10.76
N ILE A 40 16.46 -17.98 -11.76
CA ILE A 40 16.74 -17.08 -12.88
C ILE A 40 16.15 -17.58 -14.20
N THR A 41 15.63 -18.81 -14.24
CA THR A 41 15.09 -19.44 -15.44
C THR A 41 13.62 -19.75 -15.24
N GLN A 42 12.80 -19.20 -16.14
CA GLN A 42 11.39 -19.56 -16.17
C GLN A 42 11.23 -20.96 -16.78
N SER A 43 10.39 -21.80 -16.17
CA SER A 43 9.97 -23.07 -16.78
C SER A 43 8.73 -22.92 -17.66
N ASN A 44 7.66 -22.30 -17.16
CA ASN A 44 6.41 -22.01 -17.91
C ASN A 44 5.63 -20.86 -17.21
N GLU A 45 4.30 -20.90 -17.04
CA GLU A 45 3.59 -19.88 -16.26
C GLU A 45 4.03 -19.92 -14.79
N GLU A 46 4.74 -18.89 -14.34
CA GLU A 46 5.47 -18.98 -13.08
C GLU A 46 5.29 -17.74 -12.22
N VAL A 47 5.30 -17.93 -10.90
CA VAL A 47 5.15 -16.83 -9.95
C VAL A 47 6.38 -15.96 -9.98
N ILE A 48 6.16 -14.65 -9.91
CA ILE A 48 7.21 -13.66 -9.73
C ILE A 48 7.15 -13.05 -8.33
N LEU A 49 8.32 -12.75 -7.78
CA LEU A 49 8.49 -11.82 -6.67
C LEU A 49 9.53 -10.79 -7.09
N SER A 50 9.12 -9.54 -7.19
CA SER A 50 10.00 -8.43 -7.46
C SER A 50 9.96 -7.40 -6.35
N ARG A 51 11.12 -6.82 -6.06
CA ARG A 51 11.31 -5.75 -5.10
C ARG A 51 11.93 -4.53 -5.78
N LEU A 52 11.29 -3.39 -5.60
CA LEU A 52 11.82 -2.09 -6.02
C LEU A 52 12.41 -1.34 -4.83
N SER A 53 13.39 -0.49 -5.11
CA SER A 53 13.92 0.51 -4.17
C SER A 53 12.82 1.47 -3.71
N SER A 54 13.05 2.19 -2.62
CA SER A 54 12.08 3.11 -2.02
C SER A 54 11.66 4.30 -2.90
N ASP A 55 12.46 4.61 -3.92
CA ASP A 55 12.14 5.60 -4.96
C ASP A 55 11.41 4.98 -6.18
N PHE A 56 11.17 3.67 -6.13
CA PHE A 56 10.56 2.85 -7.19
C PHE A 56 11.29 2.88 -8.53
N ALA A 57 12.55 3.32 -8.55
CA ALA A 57 13.33 3.49 -9.78
C ALA A 57 14.21 2.27 -10.11
N THR A 58 14.59 1.49 -9.09
CA THR A 58 15.56 0.39 -9.25
C THR A 58 14.92 -0.95 -8.88
N LEU A 59 15.10 -1.95 -9.74
CA LEU A 59 14.80 -3.35 -9.42
C LEU A 59 15.93 -3.90 -8.53
N VAL A 60 15.64 -4.01 -7.24
CA VAL A 60 16.61 -4.44 -6.22
C VAL A 60 16.72 -5.96 -6.18
N PHE A 61 15.60 -6.65 -6.31
CA PHE A 61 15.53 -8.10 -6.30
C PHE A 61 14.39 -8.57 -7.21
N SER A 62 14.57 -9.66 -7.95
CA SER A 62 13.51 -10.26 -8.75
C SER A 62 13.79 -11.72 -9.07
N THR A 63 12.82 -12.59 -8.83
CA THR A 63 12.97 -14.05 -8.97
C THR A 63 11.71 -14.70 -9.52
N TYR A 64 11.88 -15.86 -10.15
CA TYR A 64 10.80 -16.82 -10.35
C TYR A 64 10.61 -17.70 -9.10
N ILE A 65 9.39 -18.22 -8.93
CA ILE A 65 8.99 -19.16 -7.87
C ILE A 65 8.03 -20.17 -8.48
N GLY A 66 8.42 -21.42 -8.59
CA GLY A 66 7.57 -22.44 -9.17
C GLY A 66 8.30 -23.75 -9.42
N GLY A 67 7.60 -24.65 -10.11
CA GLY A 67 8.14 -25.87 -10.66
C GLY A 67 7.96 -25.90 -12.18
N GLY A 68 7.98 -27.09 -12.76
CA GLY A 68 8.03 -27.26 -14.22
C GLY A 68 6.73 -27.00 -15.00
N ILE A 69 5.61 -26.63 -14.35
CA ILE A 69 4.29 -26.50 -14.98
C ILE A 69 3.68 -25.11 -14.71
N ILE A 70 2.45 -25.02 -14.16
CA ILE A 70 1.74 -23.76 -13.96
C ILE A 70 1.70 -23.44 -12.49
N ASP A 71 2.20 -22.25 -12.16
CA ASP A 71 2.29 -21.69 -10.81
C ASP A 71 1.81 -20.24 -10.83
N ILE A 72 0.78 -19.95 -10.02
CA ILE A 72 0.16 -18.62 -9.95
C ILE A 72 0.14 -18.10 -8.53
N ALA A 73 0.47 -16.82 -8.36
CA ALA A 73 0.27 -16.11 -7.10
C ALA A 73 -1.08 -15.40 -7.11
N ASN A 74 -1.81 -15.49 -6.00
CA ASN A 74 -3.08 -14.79 -5.79
C ASN A 74 -2.96 -13.67 -4.77
N CYS A 75 -1.98 -13.72 -3.87
CA CYS A 75 -1.78 -12.70 -2.85
C CYS A 75 -0.33 -12.64 -2.36
N ILE A 76 -0.01 -11.50 -1.74
CA ILE A 76 1.24 -11.25 -1.01
C ILE A 76 0.91 -10.55 0.31
N ALA A 77 1.65 -10.90 1.36
CA ALA A 77 1.65 -10.22 2.65
C ALA A 77 3.09 -10.09 3.15
N ILE A 78 3.32 -9.13 4.05
CA ILE A 78 4.60 -8.94 4.73
C ILE A 78 4.35 -8.74 6.22
N ASP A 79 5.19 -9.32 7.07
CA ASP A 79 5.13 -9.09 8.52
C ASP A 79 6.12 -8.01 8.98
N ASN A 80 6.09 -7.70 10.29
CA ASN A 80 6.96 -6.69 10.88
C ASN A 80 8.45 -7.08 10.86
N ASP A 81 8.76 -8.37 10.68
CA ASP A 81 10.13 -8.87 10.53
C ASP A 81 10.58 -8.86 9.06
N ARG A 82 9.75 -8.31 8.15
CA ARG A 82 9.95 -8.27 6.68
C ARG A 82 9.98 -9.65 6.04
N MET A 83 9.33 -10.63 6.64
CA MET A 83 9.11 -11.93 6.00
C MET A 83 7.97 -11.80 5.01
N ILE A 84 8.21 -12.28 3.78
CA ILE A 84 7.24 -12.19 2.69
C ILE A 84 6.47 -13.51 2.64
N TYR A 85 5.15 -13.41 2.54
CA TYR A 85 4.27 -14.55 2.38
C TYR A 85 3.55 -14.42 1.04
N ILE A 86 3.72 -15.40 0.16
CA ILE A 86 3.01 -15.46 -1.12
C ILE A 86 2.05 -16.64 -1.07
N GLY A 87 0.78 -16.37 -1.35
CA GLY A 87 -0.26 -17.38 -1.44
C GLY A 87 -0.68 -17.59 -2.89
N GLY A 88 -0.89 -18.84 -3.27
CA GLY A 88 -1.11 -19.17 -4.68
C GLY A 88 -1.58 -20.59 -4.93
N GLY A 89 -1.62 -20.92 -6.22
CA GLY A 89 -1.91 -22.27 -6.70
C GLY A 89 -0.77 -22.81 -7.54
N THR A 90 -0.50 -24.10 -7.40
CA THR A 90 0.47 -24.85 -8.19
C THR A 90 -0.18 -26.07 -8.84
N THR A 91 0.21 -26.37 -10.06
CA THR A 91 -0.05 -27.65 -10.73
C THR A 91 1.23 -28.48 -10.91
N SER A 92 2.36 -27.91 -10.50
CA SER A 92 3.70 -28.48 -10.62
C SER A 92 3.91 -29.54 -9.54
N GLY A 93 4.33 -30.75 -9.93
CA GLY A 93 4.63 -31.83 -8.98
C GLY A 93 5.96 -31.65 -8.24
N ASP A 94 6.76 -30.69 -8.70
CA ASP A 94 8.10 -30.34 -8.24
C ASP A 94 8.17 -28.93 -7.64
N PHE A 95 7.01 -28.35 -7.26
CA PHE A 95 6.97 -27.05 -6.60
C PHE A 95 7.88 -27.04 -5.34
N PRO A 96 8.62 -25.96 -5.06
CA PRO A 96 9.51 -25.90 -3.90
C PRO A 96 8.76 -26.11 -2.57
N LEU A 97 9.02 -27.23 -1.90
CA LEU A 97 8.40 -27.59 -0.62
C LEU A 97 9.42 -27.58 0.52
N THR A 98 8.99 -27.04 1.66
CA THR A 98 9.72 -27.19 2.92
C THR A 98 9.31 -28.50 3.61
N ALA A 99 10.25 -29.19 4.23
CA ALA A 99 9.97 -30.40 4.99
C ALA A 99 8.92 -30.15 6.09
N GLY A 100 7.92 -31.03 6.20
CA GLY A 100 6.81 -30.87 7.14
C GLY A 100 5.68 -29.95 6.66
N SER A 101 5.59 -29.67 5.36
CA SER A 101 4.44 -28.97 4.78
C SER A 101 3.13 -29.72 5.08
N TYR A 102 2.06 -28.96 5.32
CA TYR A 102 0.77 -29.51 5.77
C TYR A 102 0.12 -30.46 4.73
N SER A 103 0.27 -30.14 3.45
CA SER A 103 -0.25 -30.92 2.33
C SER A 103 0.71 -30.84 1.15
N PRO A 104 1.77 -31.68 1.10
CA PRO A 104 2.79 -31.67 0.05
C PRO A 104 2.21 -31.81 -1.37
N ASP A 105 1.15 -32.62 -1.52
CA ASP A 105 0.49 -32.86 -2.83
C ASP A 105 -0.65 -31.87 -3.10
N GLY A 106 -0.78 -30.84 -2.25
CA GLY A 106 -1.83 -29.83 -2.36
C GLY A 106 -1.57 -28.89 -3.54
N ARG A 107 -2.65 -28.47 -4.21
CA ARG A 107 -2.57 -27.49 -5.31
C ARG A 107 -2.54 -26.03 -4.86
N MET A 108 -2.58 -25.78 -3.55
CA MET A 108 -2.49 -24.43 -2.98
C MET A 108 -1.26 -24.36 -2.10
N PHE A 109 -0.56 -23.23 -2.14
CA PHE A 109 0.62 -23.01 -1.34
C PHE A 109 0.54 -21.68 -0.58
N ILE A 110 1.29 -21.62 0.53
CA ILE A 110 1.72 -20.38 1.16
C ILE A 110 3.24 -20.51 1.33
N SER A 111 3.99 -19.69 0.60
CA SER A 111 5.45 -19.69 0.63
C SER A 111 5.94 -18.53 1.51
N LYS A 112 6.74 -18.85 2.51
CA LYS A 112 7.47 -17.88 3.32
C LYS A 112 8.84 -17.64 2.69
N ILE A 113 9.15 -16.39 2.37
CA ILE A 113 10.38 -15.99 1.69
C ILE A 113 11.10 -14.98 2.56
N THR A 114 12.38 -15.26 2.81
CA THR A 114 13.30 -14.38 3.51
C THR A 114 14.26 -13.82 2.50
N LEU A 115 14.21 -12.50 2.30
CA LEU A 115 15.21 -11.80 1.52
C LEU A 115 16.31 -11.33 2.48
N GLY A 116 17.58 -11.50 2.09
CA GLY A 116 18.71 -11.01 2.87
C GLY A 116 18.67 -9.48 3.05
N PRO A 117 19.55 -8.91 3.90
CA PRO A 117 19.67 -7.46 4.01
C PRO A 117 20.24 -6.88 2.72
N PHE A 118 19.37 -6.59 1.75
CA PHE A 118 19.72 -5.91 0.49
C PHE A 118 19.77 -4.39 0.65
N ASP A 119 19.31 -3.89 1.81
CA ASP A 119 19.45 -2.49 2.23
C ASP A 119 20.75 -2.29 3.02
N THR A 120 21.88 -2.22 2.33
CA THR A 120 22.76 -1.12 2.68
C THR A 120 22.36 0.03 1.78
N PRO A 121 21.64 1.06 2.27
CA PRO A 121 21.59 2.31 1.54
C PRO A 121 23.04 2.76 1.40
N THR A 122 23.61 2.57 0.22
CA THR A 122 24.76 3.41 -0.14
C THR A 122 24.20 4.82 -0.07
N PRO A 123 24.73 5.72 0.77
CA PRO A 123 24.28 7.10 0.76
C PRO A 123 24.64 7.67 -0.60
N THR A 124 23.71 7.58 -1.55
CA THR A 124 23.77 8.32 -2.80
C THR A 124 23.76 9.78 -2.40
N PRO A 125 24.73 10.61 -2.86
CA PRO A 125 24.71 12.02 -2.57
C PRO A 125 23.35 12.58 -2.97
N THR A 126 22.64 13.10 -1.97
CA THR A 126 21.30 13.64 -2.10
C THR A 126 21.37 14.89 -2.99
N SER A 127 21.26 14.73 -4.31
CA SER A 127 20.63 15.78 -5.10
C SER A 127 19.14 15.63 -4.84
N THR A 128 18.65 16.33 -3.81
CA THR A 128 17.23 16.49 -3.56
C THR A 128 16.58 16.88 -4.88
N PRO A 129 15.72 16.05 -5.51
CA PRO A 129 14.89 16.55 -6.57
C PRO A 129 14.01 17.62 -5.92
N THR A 130 14.22 18.87 -6.31
CA THR A 130 13.32 19.97 -5.95
C THR A 130 11.97 19.69 -6.62
N ILE A 131 11.13 18.92 -5.95
CA ILE A 131 9.70 18.92 -6.20
C ILE A 131 9.21 20.30 -5.76
N THR A 132 9.13 21.23 -6.71
CA THR A 132 8.28 22.40 -6.53
C THR A 132 6.86 21.86 -6.30
N PRO A 133 6.25 22.12 -5.12
CA PRO A 133 4.87 21.72 -4.92
C PRO A 133 4.05 22.49 -5.95
N VAL A 134 3.49 21.81 -6.94
CA VAL A 134 2.34 22.36 -7.66
C VAL A 134 1.15 22.18 -6.72
N HIS A 135 1.14 22.98 -5.65
CA HIS A 135 -0.10 23.26 -4.97
C HIS A 135 -1.00 23.86 -6.05
N CYS A 136 -2.08 23.17 -6.39
CA CYS A 136 -3.26 23.89 -6.83
C CYS A 136 -3.70 24.72 -5.61
N SER A 137 -3.08 25.88 -5.44
CA SER A 137 -3.43 26.80 -4.38
C SER A 137 -4.81 27.30 -4.73
N MET A 138 -5.83 26.65 -4.16
CA MET A 138 -7.16 27.23 -4.03
C MET A 138 -6.97 28.52 -3.23
N LYS A 139 -6.76 29.63 -3.93
CA LYS A 139 -6.76 30.96 -3.31
C LYS A 139 -8.19 31.21 -2.87
N ILE A 140 -8.49 30.94 -1.60
CA ILE A 140 -9.72 31.46 -0.99
C ILE A 140 -9.54 32.98 -1.00
N SER A 141 -10.25 33.65 -1.91
CA SER A 141 -10.25 35.11 -2.01
C SER A 141 -10.54 35.70 -0.63
N THR A 142 -9.85 36.79 -0.27
CA THR A 142 -10.07 37.51 0.99
C THR A 142 -11.55 37.89 1.17
N SER A 143 -12.28 38.10 0.07
CA SER A 143 -13.73 38.31 0.09
C SER A 143 -14.52 37.10 0.62
N MET A 144 -14.12 35.86 0.29
CA MET A 144 -14.78 34.65 0.79
C MET A 144 -14.47 34.38 2.25
N LEU A 145 -13.25 34.71 2.71
CA LEU A 145 -12.88 34.58 4.12
C LEU A 145 -13.64 35.59 5.00
N ILE A 146 -13.79 36.83 4.54
CA ILE A 146 -14.58 37.87 5.23
C ILE A 146 -16.06 37.44 5.32
N LEU A 147 -16.64 36.93 4.23
CA LEU A 147 -18.02 36.47 4.22
C LEU A 147 -18.25 35.29 5.18
N LEU A 148 -17.30 34.35 5.24
CA LEU A 148 -17.35 33.22 6.17
C LEU A 148 -17.30 33.67 7.64
N ILE A 149 -16.40 34.61 7.97
CA ILE A 149 -16.28 35.17 9.33
C ILE A 149 -17.55 35.93 9.72
N ILE A 150 -18.12 36.75 8.82
CA ILE A 150 -19.38 37.46 9.08
C ILE A 150 -20.51 36.46 9.34
N THR A 151 -20.60 35.40 8.52
CA THR A 151 -21.65 34.38 8.68
C THR A 151 -21.53 33.64 10.01
N LEU A 152 -20.31 33.26 10.40
CA LEU A 152 -20.02 32.63 11.69
C LEU A 152 -20.37 33.55 12.87
N LEU A 153 -19.99 34.84 12.80
CA LEU A 153 -20.34 35.82 13.83
C LEU A 153 -21.86 35.98 13.95
N MET A 154 -22.57 36.12 12.83
CA MET A 154 -24.04 36.21 12.84
C MET A 154 -24.68 34.96 13.45
N LEU A 155 -24.12 33.77 13.20
CA LEU A 155 -24.61 32.52 13.80
C LEU A 155 -24.37 32.48 15.33
N GLN A 156 -23.19 32.90 15.78
CA GLN A 156 -22.87 33.00 17.21
C GLN A 156 -23.78 34.01 17.92
N PHE A 157 -24.02 35.17 17.30
CA PHE A 157 -24.95 36.17 17.83
C PHE A 157 -26.39 35.64 17.91
N ASN A 158 -26.86 34.92 16.89
CA ASN A 158 -28.21 34.36 16.88
C ASN A 158 -28.38 33.28 17.97
N MET A 159 -27.36 32.43 18.18
CA MET A 159 -27.37 31.44 19.26
C MET A 159 -27.34 32.08 20.66
N VAL A 160 -26.58 33.16 20.86
CA VAL A 160 -26.56 33.90 22.14
C VAL A 160 -27.90 34.60 22.37
N SER A 161 -28.48 35.21 21.34
CA SER A 161 -29.82 35.84 21.40
C SER A 161 -30.90 34.82 21.79
N HIS A 162 -30.91 33.64 21.16
CA HIS A 162 -31.84 32.57 21.51
C HIS A 162 -31.62 32.03 22.94
N ARG A 163 -30.37 31.92 23.40
CA ARG A 163 -30.07 31.51 24.79
C ARG A 163 -30.54 32.54 25.81
N LEU A 164 -30.29 33.82 25.57
CA LEU A 164 -30.74 34.92 26.43
C LEU A 164 -32.27 35.06 26.44
N TYR A 165 -32.93 34.88 25.29
CA TYR A 165 -34.38 34.88 25.18
C TYR A 165 -35.03 33.75 25.98
N ARG A 166 -34.47 32.52 25.95
CA ARG A 166 -34.96 31.39 26.76
C ARG A 166 -34.82 31.63 28.27
N VAL A 167 -33.71 32.23 28.71
CA VAL A 167 -33.50 32.56 30.13
C VAL A 167 -34.50 33.63 30.60
N ARG A 168 -34.78 34.65 29.78
CA ARG A 168 -35.80 35.67 30.11
C ARG A 168 -37.22 35.10 30.21
N LEU A 169 -37.60 34.19 29.32
CA LEU A 169 -38.91 33.53 29.39
C LEU A 169 -39.05 32.63 30.62
N GLN A 170 -38.01 31.89 31.00
CA GLN A 170 -38.04 31.06 32.23
C GLN A 170 -38.20 31.90 33.50
N ASN A 171 -37.59 33.09 33.56
CA ASN A 171 -37.73 33.99 34.70
C ASN A 171 -39.12 34.65 34.77
N CYS A 172 -39.71 35.07 33.64
CA CYS A 172 -41.08 35.61 33.62
C CYS A 172 -42.17 34.59 34.03
N PHE A 173 -42.00 33.31 33.69
CA PHE A 173 -42.97 32.27 34.10
C PHE A 173 -42.83 31.86 35.57
N SER A 174 -41.68 32.10 36.21
CA SER A 174 -41.47 31.85 37.64
C SER A 174 -42.22 32.87 38.51
N ASP A 175 -42.32 34.13 38.07
CA ASP A 175 -42.93 35.20 38.85
C ASP A 175 -44.48 35.22 38.79
N GLN A 176 -45.10 34.50 37.85
CA GLN A 176 -46.57 34.42 37.73
C GLN A 176 -47.24 33.27 38.51
N LYS A 177 -46.49 32.46 39.27
CA LYS A 177 -47.04 31.38 40.11
C LYS A 177 -47.21 31.72 41.59
N VAL A 178 -47.06 32.99 41.97
CA VAL A 178 -47.22 33.45 43.36
C VAL A 178 -48.31 34.51 43.43
N LEU A 179 -49.56 34.11 43.17
CA LEU A 179 -50.79 34.71 43.70
C LEU A 179 -51.86 33.61 43.81
#